data_AF-A0A1V4KKW6-F1
#
_entry.id   AF-A0A1V4KKW6-F1
#
_cell.length_a   1.000
_cell.length_b   1.000
_cell.length_c   1.000
_cell.angle_alpha   90.00
_cell.angle_beta   90.00
_cell.angle_gamma   90.00
#
_symmetry.space_group_name_H-M   'P 1'
#
loop_
_entity.id
_entity.type
_entity.pdbx_description
1 polymer ?
#
loop_
_entity_poly.entity_id
_entity_poly.type
_entity_poly.pdbx_seq_one_letter_code
_entity_poly.pdbx_strand_id
1 'polypeptide(L)'
;MKRQNLRTAALILCIFSYLLVGAAVFDALESEAESGRKRLLEQKRGELRRKYRFSADDYRELERLVLQAEPHRAGRQWKFAGSFYFAITVITTIGYGHAAPGTDAGKVFCMFYAILGIPLTLVMFQSLGERMNTVVRLLLKKIKKCLGMRTTNVSMENMVLVGFLSCMGTLCIGAAAFSYFEGWTFFHAYYYCFITLTTIGFGDFVALQKNEALQKKPPYVAFSFMYILVGLTVIGAFLNLVVLRFLTMNSEDERRDAEERASLRRARNNIHLKPKEDSRSGNAIFLPAEDRTSQMNLIPLLCGSPVPSHPETLSCHTNPVSPRCRQRSRLRRKSI
;
A
#
# COMPACT_ATOMS: atom_id res chain seq x y z
N MET A 1 12.66 -27.70 2.26
CA MET A 1 12.62 -26.27 1.85
C MET A 1 12.65 -25.37 3.08
N LYS A 2 13.00 -24.09 2.97
CA LYS A 2 12.76 -23.10 4.05
C LYS A 2 11.25 -22.94 4.27
N ARG A 3 10.80 -22.69 5.51
CA ARG A 3 9.39 -22.38 5.83
C ARG A 3 8.86 -21.19 5.01
N GLN A 4 9.70 -20.17 4.83
CA GLN A 4 9.44 -18.99 4.00
C GLN A 4 9.06 -19.37 2.56
N ASN A 5 9.91 -20.13 1.86
CA ASN A 5 9.65 -20.60 0.49
C ASN A 5 8.35 -21.41 0.40
N LEU A 6 8.08 -22.27 1.39
CA LEU A 6 6.86 -23.08 1.44
C LEU A 6 5.60 -22.20 1.60
N ARG A 7 5.64 -21.20 2.50
CA ARG A 7 4.52 -20.28 2.73
C ARG A 7 4.27 -19.39 1.50
N THR A 8 5.32 -18.92 0.83
CA THR A 8 5.18 -18.15 -0.43
C THR A 8 4.62 -19.02 -1.56
N ALA A 9 5.10 -20.26 -1.72
CA ALA A 9 4.56 -21.20 -2.70
C ALA A 9 3.08 -21.55 -2.42
N ALA A 10 2.72 -21.73 -1.15
CA ALA A 10 1.34 -21.95 -0.74
C ALA A 10 0.44 -20.74 -1.04
N LEU A 11 0.90 -19.51 -0.76
CA LEU A 11 0.15 -18.29 -1.10
C LEU A 11 -0.05 -18.15 -2.61
N ILE A 12 0.97 -18.44 -3.42
CA ILE A 12 0.88 -18.44 -4.89
C ILE A 12 -0.14 -19.49 -5.36
N LEU A 13 -0.07 -20.72 -4.84
CA LEU A 13 -1.01 -21.79 -5.17
C LEU A 13 -2.46 -21.43 -4.78
N CYS A 14 -2.66 -20.85 -3.60
CA CYS A 14 -3.97 -20.37 -3.16
C CYS A 14 -4.53 -19.25 -4.05
N ILE A 15 -3.69 -18.30 -4.50
CA ILE A 15 -4.12 -17.24 -5.43
C ILE A 15 -4.51 -17.84 -6.79
N PHE A 16 -3.72 -18.77 -7.33
CA PHE A 16 -4.08 -19.45 -8.59
C PHE A 16 -5.37 -20.27 -8.46
N SER A 17 -5.56 -21.02 -7.37
CA SER A 17 -6.81 -21.77 -7.17
C SER A 17 -8.02 -20.86 -6.97
N TYR A 18 -7.86 -19.73 -6.27
CA TYR A 18 -8.91 -18.71 -6.12
C TYR A 18 -9.29 -18.07 -7.47
N LEU A 19 -8.31 -17.77 -8.33
CA LEU A 19 -8.56 -17.28 -9.69
C LEU A 19 -9.29 -18.31 -10.56
N LEU A 20 -8.93 -19.60 -10.48
CA LEU A 20 -9.60 -20.66 -11.23
C LEU A 20 -11.05 -20.87 -10.77
N VAL A 21 -11.30 -20.86 -9.45
CA VAL A 21 -12.68 -20.92 -8.90
C VAL A 21 -13.48 -19.69 -9.32
N GLY A 22 -12.89 -18.49 -9.22
CA GLY A 22 -13.53 -17.26 -9.67
C GLY A 22 -13.90 -17.30 -11.16
N ALA A 23 -12.98 -17.71 -12.02
CA ALA A 23 -13.22 -17.83 -13.46
C ALA A 23 -14.36 -18.81 -13.78
N ALA A 24 -14.38 -19.99 -13.15
CA ALA A 24 -15.44 -20.98 -13.35
C ALA A 24 -16.82 -20.49 -12.85
N VAL A 25 -16.85 -19.72 -11.75
CA VAL A 25 -18.10 -19.12 -11.23
C VAL A 25 -18.59 -17.98 -12.12
N PHE A 26 -17.72 -17.10 -12.62
CA PHE A 26 -18.13 -16.04 -13.53
C PHE A 26 -18.59 -16.58 -14.89
N ASP A 27 -17.92 -17.58 -15.45
CA ASP A 27 -18.37 -18.25 -16.69
C ASP A 27 -19.77 -18.86 -16.52
N ALA A 28 -20.00 -19.60 -15.42
CA ALA A 28 -21.28 -20.22 -15.13
C ALA A 28 -22.44 -19.23 -14.85
N LEU A 29 -22.13 -17.97 -14.49
CA LEU A 29 -23.14 -16.94 -14.20
C LEU A 29 -23.39 -15.99 -15.38
N GLU A 30 -22.36 -15.61 -16.13
CA GLU A 30 -22.44 -14.54 -17.13
C GLU A 30 -22.45 -15.04 -18.58
N SER A 31 -21.87 -16.19 -18.92
CA SER A 31 -21.64 -16.58 -20.32
C SER A 31 -22.93 -16.87 -21.11
N GLU A 32 -23.98 -17.42 -20.46
CA GLU A 32 -25.30 -17.54 -21.10
C GLU A 32 -25.99 -16.18 -21.23
N ALA A 33 -25.92 -15.33 -20.19
CA ALA A 33 -26.52 -14.00 -20.18
C ALA A 33 -25.90 -13.07 -21.25
N GLU A 34 -24.57 -13.08 -21.41
CA GLU A 34 -23.90 -12.40 -22.51
C GLU A 34 -24.31 -12.99 -23.86
N SER A 35 -24.32 -14.31 -24.02
CA SER A 35 -24.71 -14.96 -25.28
C SER A 35 -26.13 -14.58 -25.70
N GLY A 36 -27.08 -14.53 -24.77
CA GLY A 36 -28.45 -14.06 -24.99
C GLY A 36 -28.51 -12.57 -25.33
N ARG A 37 -27.85 -11.72 -24.53
CA ARG A 37 -27.76 -10.27 -24.74
C ARG A 37 -27.16 -9.92 -26.10
N LYS A 38 -26.11 -10.63 -26.52
CA LYS A 38 -25.47 -10.49 -27.84
C LYS A 38 -26.43 -10.84 -28.97
N ARG A 39 -27.07 -12.01 -28.92
CA ARG A 39 -28.08 -12.43 -29.93
C ARG A 39 -29.21 -11.40 -30.06
N LEU A 40 -29.72 -10.89 -28.93
CA LEU A 40 -30.76 -9.85 -28.91
C LEU A 40 -30.29 -8.54 -29.54
N LEU A 41 -29.08 -8.07 -29.23
CA LEU A 41 -28.48 -6.87 -29.83
C LEU A 41 -28.28 -7.03 -31.34
N GLU A 42 -27.79 -8.19 -31.80
CA GLU A 42 -27.59 -8.46 -33.23
C GLU A 42 -28.92 -8.56 -34.00
N GLN A 43 -29.98 -9.12 -33.37
CA GLN A 43 -31.33 -9.08 -33.90
C GLN A 43 -31.85 -7.64 -34.01
N LYS A 44 -31.77 -6.84 -32.93
CA LYS A 44 -32.26 -5.45 -32.92
C LYS A 44 -31.51 -4.56 -33.91
N ARG A 45 -30.20 -4.75 -34.06
CA ARG A 45 -29.39 -4.16 -35.14
C ARG A 45 -29.94 -4.51 -36.53
N GLY A 46 -30.29 -5.78 -36.76
CA GLY A 46 -30.89 -6.24 -38.00
C GLY A 46 -32.28 -5.64 -38.28
N GLU A 47 -33.14 -5.57 -37.27
CA GLU A 47 -34.46 -4.92 -37.35
C GLU A 47 -34.34 -3.43 -37.69
N LEU A 48 -33.49 -2.68 -36.98
CA LEU A 48 -33.27 -1.25 -37.21
C LEU A 48 -32.68 -0.98 -38.60
N ARG A 49 -31.66 -1.74 -39.04
CA ARG A 49 -31.04 -1.56 -40.35
C ARG A 49 -32.04 -1.77 -41.49
N ARG A 50 -32.94 -2.75 -41.36
CA ARG A 50 -34.04 -2.98 -42.33
C ARG A 50 -35.09 -1.86 -42.28
N LYS A 51 -35.55 -1.48 -41.08
CA LYS A 51 -36.61 -0.48 -40.87
C LYS A 51 -36.24 0.90 -41.42
N TYR A 52 -34.99 1.34 -41.21
CA TYR A 52 -34.50 2.66 -41.60
C TYR A 52 -33.63 2.65 -42.87
N ARG A 53 -33.45 1.48 -43.51
CA ARG A 53 -32.69 1.29 -44.77
C ARG A 53 -31.22 1.75 -44.73
N PHE A 54 -30.59 1.77 -43.55
CA PHE A 54 -29.15 2.06 -43.43
C PHE A 54 -28.29 1.07 -44.23
N SER A 55 -27.25 1.57 -44.88
CA SER A 55 -26.18 0.75 -45.44
C SER A 55 -25.36 0.09 -44.31
N ALA A 56 -24.45 -0.82 -44.68
CA ALA A 56 -23.54 -1.45 -43.73
C ALA A 56 -22.54 -0.44 -43.13
N ASP A 57 -22.20 0.62 -43.86
CA ASP A 57 -21.19 1.60 -43.45
C ASP A 57 -21.81 2.85 -42.82
N ASP A 58 -23.02 3.27 -43.23
CA ASP A 58 -23.78 4.32 -42.52
C ASP A 58 -24.03 3.91 -41.07
N TYR A 59 -24.39 2.63 -40.85
CA TYR A 59 -24.59 2.08 -39.51
C TYR A 59 -23.28 2.07 -38.71
N ARG A 60 -22.15 1.75 -39.36
CA ARG A 60 -20.82 1.73 -38.74
C ARG A 60 -20.32 3.13 -38.38
N GLU A 61 -20.66 4.13 -39.19
CA GLU A 61 -20.40 5.55 -38.88
C GLU A 61 -21.29 6.03 -37.73
N LEU A 62 -22.59 5.73 -37.76
CA LEU A 62 -23.51 6.02 -36.65
C LEU A 62 -23.04 5.38 -35.33
N GLU A 63 -22.58 4.13 -35.37
CA GLU A 63 -22.02 3.41 -34.22
C GLU A 63 -20.77 4.12 -33.67
N ARG A 64 -19.83 4.53 -34.53
CA ARG A 64 -18.66 5.34 -34.14
C ARG A 64 -19.06 6.69 -33.53
N LEU A 65 -20.02 7.40 -34.13
CA LEU A 65 -20.50 8.70 -33.65
C LEU A 65 -21.18 8.57 -32.28
N VAL A 66 -21.99 7.52 -32.06
CA VAL A 66 -22.61 7.24 -30.76
C VAL A 66 -21.55 6.94 -29.69
N LEU A 67 -20.52 6.15 -30.01
CA LEU A 67 -19.42 5.84 -29.08
C LEU A 67 -18.57 7.08 -28.74
N GLN A 68 -18.33 7.99 -29.69
CA GLN A 68 -17.61 9.24 -29.46
C GLN A 68 -18.46 10.28 -28.69
N ALA A 69 -19.79 10.25 -28.87
CA ALA A 69 -20.72 11.11 -28.15
C ALA A 69 -21.00 10.64 -26.71
N GLU A 70 -20.72 9.37 -26.38
CA GLU A 70 -21.08 8.77 -25.09
C GLU A 70 -20.47 9.52 -23.88
N PRO A 71 -19.14 9.78 -23.81
CA PRO A 71 -18.54 10.50 -22.68
C PRO A 71 -19.02 11.96 -22.53
N HIS A 72 -19.64 12.51 -23.58
CA HIS A 72 -20.19 13.85 -23.62
C HIS A 72 -21.65 13.92 -23.12
N ARG A 73 -22.36 12.79 -23.03
CA ARG A 73 -23.77 12.74 -22.57
C ARG A 73 -23.97 13.15 -21.12
N ALA A 74 -23.00 12.87 -20.25
CA ALA A 74 -23.00 13.28 -18.85
C ALA A 74 -22.64 14.78 -18.66
N GLY A 75 -22.34 15.50 -19.74
CA GLY A 75 -22.06 16.93 -19.74
C GLY A 75 -20.57 17.29 -19.60
N ARG A 76 -20.29 18.49 -19.09
CA ARG A 76 -18.92 19.05 -19.09
C ARG A 76 -18.05 18.51 -17.94
N GLN A 77 -17.45 17.34 -18.15
CA GLN A 77 -16.51 16.71 -17.21
C GLN A 77 -15.31 17.60 -16.86
N TRP A 78 -14.66 18.19 -17.87
CA TRP A 78 -13.42 18.98 -17.71
C TRP A 78 -13.69 20.44 -17.27
N LYS A 79 -14.24 20.55 -16.06
CA LYS A 79 -14.36 21.76 -15.23
C LYS A 79 -13.90 21.41 -13.81
N PHE A 80 -13.54 22.40 -12.99
CA PHE A 80 -12.85 22.20 -11.70
C PHE A 80 -13.40 21.04 -10.84
N ALA A 81 -14.72 20.95 -10.64
CA ALA A 81 -15.34 19.85 -9.88
C ALA A 81 -15.06 18.46 -10.48
N GLY A 82 -15.17 18.29 -11.79
CA GLY A 82 -14.89 17.02 -12.47
C GLY A 82 -13.39 16.74 -12.62
N SER A 83 -12.57 17.78 -12.82
CA SER A 83 -11.10 17.65 -12.73
C SER A 83 -10.63 17.20 -11.35
N PHE A 84 -11.29 17.67 -10.29
CA PHE A 84 -11.02 17.25 -8.91
C PHE A 84 -11.55 15.83 -8.63
N TYR A 85 -12.72 15.46 -9.16
CA TYR A 85 -13.21 14.07 -9.10
C TYR A 85 -12.26 13.09 -9.80
N PHE A 86 -11.82 13.44 -11.02
CA PHE A 86 -10.80 12.69 -11.76
C PHE A 86 -9.50 12.57 -10.95
N ALA A 87 -9.01 13.69 -10.39
CA ALA A 87 -7.81 13.70 -9.56
C ALA A 87 -7.92 12.75 -8.34
N ILE A 88 -9.06 12.75 -7.63
CA ILE A 88 -9.35 11.76 -6.57
C ILE A 88 -9.21 10.35 -7.16
N THR A 89 -9.93 10.03 -8.24
CA THR A 89 -9.97 8.66 -8.79
C THR A 89 -8.63 8.13 -9.26
N VAL A 90 -7.70 9.02 -9.63
CA VAL A 90 -6.31 8.67 -9.98
C VAL A 90 -5.50 8.37 -8.73
N ILE A 91 -5.46 9.28 -7.74
CA ILE A 91 -4.60 9.11 -6.55
C ILE A 91 -5.11 8.03 -5.59
N THR A 92 -6.42 7.77 -5.58
CA THR A 92 -7.05 6.67 -4.82
C THR A 92 -7.17 5.37 -5.62
N THR A 93 -6.58 5.30 -6.82
CA THR A 93 -6.59 4.14 -7.72
C THR A 93 -7.97 3.52 -8.01
N ILE A 94 -9.05 4.31 -7.95
CA ILE A 94 -10.41 3.85 -8.30
C ILE A 94 -10.57 3.78 -9.83
N GLY A 95 -10.09 4.78 -10.56
CA GLY A 95 -9.89 4.68 -12.02
C GLY A 95 -11.12 4.43 -12.92
N TYR A 96 -12.35 4.79 -12.54
CA TYR A 96 -13.64 4.51 -13.23
C TYR A 96 -13.75 4.64 -14.77
N GLY A 97 -12.78 5.19 -15.50
CA GLY A 97 -12.81 5.31 -16.97
C GLY A 97 -13.78 6.34 -17.57
N HIS A 98 -14.87 6.69 -16.90
CA HIS A 98 -15.91 7.63 -17.39
C HIS A 98 -15.37 9.00 -17.87
N ALA A 99 -14.23 9.42 -17.34
CA ALA A 99 -13.45 10.55 -17.83
C ALA A 99 -11.97 10.17 -17.89
N ALA A 100 -11.36 10.31 -19.07
CA ALA A 100 -9.95 10.03 -19.32
C ALA A 100 -9.30 11.17 -20.12
N PRO A 101 -7.99 11.44 -19.93
CA PRO A 101 -7.31 12.52 -20.63
C PRO A 101 -7.15 12.21 -22.14
N GLY A 102 -7.96 12.86 -22.97
CA GLY A 102 -7.90 12.68 -24.43
C GLY A 102 -6.61 13.22 -25.07
N THR A 103 -6.03 14.28 -24.50
CA THR A 103 -4.80 14.93 -25.01
C THR A 103 -3.54 14.25 -24.47
N ASP A 104 -2.49 14.17 -25.29
CA ASP A 104 -1.25 13.48 -24.90
C ASP A 104 -0.51 14.20 -23.77
N ALA A 105 -0.54 15.54 -23.74
CA ALA A 105 -0.06 16.32 -22.60
C ALA A 105 -0.82 15.98 -21.29
N GLY A 106 -2.14 15.72 -21.38
CA GLY A 106 -2.95 15.27 -20.25
C GLY A 106 -2.60 13.85 -19.79
N LYS A 107 -2.31 12.93 -20.72
CA LYS A 107 -1.84 11.56 -20.43
C LYS A 107 -0.48 11.59 -19.72
N VAL A 108 0.48 12.34 -20.25
CA VAL A 108 1.82 12.51 -19.65
C VAL A 108 1.73 13.13 -18.26
N PHE A 109 0.94 14.19 -18.08
CA PHE A 109 0.70 14.77 -16.75
C PHE A 109 0.08 13.74 -15.79
N CYS A 110 -0.92 12.97 -16.24
CA CYS A 110 -1.56 11.94 -15.42
C CYS A 110 -0.58 10.85 -14.95
N MET A 111 0.40 10.46 -15.77
CA MET A 111 1.44 9.50 -15.39
C MET A 111 2.30 10.04 -14.23
N PHE A 112 2.85 11.24 -14.36
CA PHE A 112 3.66 11.86 -13.29
C PHE A 112 2.84 12.14 -12.03
N TYR A 113 1.58 12.57 -12.19
CA TYR A 113 0.66 12.81 -11.07
C TYR A 113 0.33 11.53 -10.29
N ALA A 114 0.10 10.40 -10.98
CA ALA A 114 -0.13 9.11 -10.35
C ALA A 114 1.11 8.60 -9.58
N ILE A 115 2.31 8.72 -10.17
CA ILE A 115 3.58 8.26 -9.58
C ILE A 115 3.85 8.89 -8.20
N LEU A 116 3.51 10.17 -8.03
CA LEU A 116 3.68 10.88 -6.74
C LEU A 116 2.42 10.81 -5.85
N GLY A 117 1.24 10.87 -6.44
CA GLY A 117 -0.04 10.94 -5.73
C GLY A 117 -0.44 9.64 -5.05
N ILE A 118 -0.18 8.48 -5.67
CA ILE A 118 -0.57 7.17 -5.11
C ILE A 118 0.23 6.84 -3.84
N PRO A 119 1.58 6.92 -3.79
CA PRO A 119 2.33 6.67 -2.57
C PRO A 119 1.97 7.62 -1.42
N LEU A 120 1.76 8.91 -1.73
CA LEU A 120 1.31 9.91 -0.75
C LEU A 120 -0.07 9.55 -0.16
N THR A 121 -1.00 9.12 -1.01
CA THR A 121 -2.36 8.74 -0.63
C THR A 121 -2.38 7.46 0.21
N LEU A 122 -1.53 6.47 -0.11
CA LEU A 122 -1.39 5.25 0.68
C LEU A 122 -0.85 5.54 2.10
N VAL A 123 0.22 6.34 2.21
CA VAL A 123 0.79 6.74 3.51
C VAL A 123 -0.22 7.58 4.32
N MET A 124 -0.99 8.45 3.66
CA MET A 124 -2.09 9.20 4.28
C MET A 124 -3.17 8.26 4.84
N PHE A 125 -3.69 7.32 4.05
CA PHE A 125 -4.73 6.41 4.53
C PHE A 125 -4.24 5.44 5.61
N GLN A 126 -2.98 4.99 5.57
CA GLN A 126 -2.38 4.24 6.68
C GLN A 126 -2.34 5.08 7.97
N SER A 127 -1.81 6.31 7.88
CA SER A 127 -1.70 7.24 9.01
C SER A 127 -3.06 7.61 9.63
N LEU A 128 -4.08 7.82 8.80
CA LEU A 128 -5.45 8.06 9.24
C LEU A 128 -6.09 6.79 9.82
N GLY A 129 -5.84 5.64 9.23
CA GLY A 129 -6.36 4.34 9.69
C GLY A 129 -5.85 3.94 11.07
N GLU A 130 -4.57 4.16 11.38
CA GLU A 130 -4.02 3.93 12.73
C GLU A 130 -4.65 4.85 13.78
N ARG A 131 -4.80 6.13 13.44
CA ARG A 131 -5.46 7.13 14.30
C ARG A 131 -6.92 6.75 14.54
N MET A 132 -7.66 6.33 13.51
CA MET A 132 -9.05 5.90 13.65
C MET A 132 -9.18 4.60 14.45
N ASN A 133 -8.32 3.59 14.21
CA ASN A 133 -8.28 2.37 15.02
C ASN A 133 -7.97 2.68 16.51
N THR A 134 -7.15 3.69 16.78
CA THR A 134 -6.88 4.18 18.14
C THR A 134 -8.09 4.88 18.75
N VAL A 135 -8.78 5.76 18.00
CA VAL A 135 -10.03 6.40 18.43
C VAL A 135 -11.12 5.37 18.71
N VAL A 136 -11.34 4.39 17.83
CA VAL A 136 -12.28 3.28 18.03
C VAL A 136 -11.92 2.50 19.31
N ARG A 137 -10.65 2.17 19.53
CA ARG A 137 -10.20 1.49 20.77
C ARG A 137 -10.51 2.32 22.03
N LEU A 138 -10.35 3.65 21.97
CA LEU A 138 -10.67 4.56 23.09
C LEU A 138 -12.18 4.71 23.32
N LEU A 139 -12.98 4.80 22.25
CA LEU A 139 -14.44 4.83 22.32
C LEU A 139 -14.98 3.53 22.90
N LEU A 140 -14.50 2.37 22.45
CA LEU A 140 -14.88 1.06 23.01
C LEU A 140 -14.50 0.94 24.49
N LYS A 141 -13.34 1.43 24.93
CA LYS A 141 -12.98 1.51 26.35
C LYS A 141 -13.95 2.38 27.15
N LYS A 142 -14.34 3.55 26.62
CA LYS A 142 -15.35 4.42 27.26
C LYS A 142 -16.71 3.74 27.34
N ILE A 143 -17.20 3.16 26.24
CA ILE A 143 -18.49 2.46 26.17
C ILE A 143 -18.53 1.29 27.17
N LYS A 144 -17.51 0.42 27.20
CA LYS A 144 -17.43 -0.68 28.19
C LYS A 144 -17.45 -0.17 29.65
N LYS A 145 -16.81 0.98 29.93
CA LYS A 145 -16.84 1.61 31.27
C LYS A 145 -18.21 2.19 31.61
N CYS A 146 -18.88 2.86 30.66
CA CYS A 146 -20.24 3.39 30.83
C CYS A 146 -21.28 2.27 31.02
N LEU A 147 -21.09 1.11 30.38
CA LEU A 147 -21.90 -0.10 30.55
C LEU A 147 -21.53 -0.91 31.82
N GLY A 148 -20.70 -0.37 32.72
CA GLY A 148 -20.36 -1.01 34.00
C GLY A 148 -19.55 -2.30 33.91
N MET A 149 -18.97 -2.62 32.75
CA MET A 149 -18.28 -3.90 32.55
C MET A 149 -16.99 -3.98 33.39
N ARG A 150 -16.89 -5.00 34.26
CA ARG A 150 -15.67 -5.29 35.06
C ARG A 150 -14.40 -5.43 34.21
N THR A 151 -14.51 -5.85 32.95
CA THR A 151 -13.39 -6.07 32.02
C THR A 151 -13.43 -5.09 30.83
N THR A 152 -12.84 -3.90 31.03
CA THR A 152 -12.74 -2.85 30.00
C THR A 152 -11.69 -3.12 28.91
N ASN A 153 -11.04 -4.28 28.93
CA ASN A 153 -10.07 -4.68 27.91
C ASN A 153 -10.73 -4.84 26.52
N VAL A 154 -10.00 -4.39 25.50
CA VAL A 154 -10.41 -4.44 24.09
C VAL A 154 -9.51 -5.45 23.38
N SER A 155 -9.95 -6.71 23.34
CA SER A 155 -9.32 -7.76 22.54
C SER A 155 -9.32 -7.38 21.05
N MET A 156 -8.37 -7.94 20.30
CA MET A 156 -8.29 -7.79 18.85
C MET A 156 -9.61 -8.18 18.17
N GLU A 157 -10.28 -9.25 18.61
CA GLU A 157 -11.55 -9.71 18.02
C GLU A 157 -12.65 -8.65 18.12
N ASN A 158 -12.69 -7.89 19.21
CA ASN A 158 -13.66 -6.81 19.38
C ASN A 158 -13.43 -5.70 18.34
N MET A 159 -12.18 -5.46 17.94
CA MET A 159 -11.84 -4.46 16.93
C MET A 159 -11.98 -4.99 15.50
N VAL A 160 -11.75 -6.28 15.24
CA VAL A 160 -12.09 -6.91 13.95
C VAL A 160 -13.61 -6.82 13.73
N LEU A 161 -14.41 -7.19 14.74
CA LEU A 161 -15.88 -7.11 14.68
C LEU A 161 -16.37 -5.68 14.47
N VAL A 162 -15.89 -4.72 15.27
CA VAL A 162 -16.31 -3.30 15.15
C VAL A 162 -15.81 -2.67 13.84
N GLY A 163 -14.62 -3.04 13.36
CA GLY A 163 -14.12 -2.62 12.05
C GLY A 163 -14.98 -3.15 10.90
N PHE A 164 -15.33 -4.44 10.94
CA PHE A 164 -16.23 -5.06 9.97
C PHE A 164 -17.62 -4.40 9.97
N LEU A 165 -18.22 -4.20 11.15
CA LEU A 165 -19.49 -3.49 11.30
C LEU A 165 -19.40 -2.03 10.82
N SER A 166 -18.27 -1.35 11.01
CA SER A 166 -18.05 0.01 10.48
C SER A 166 -17.95 0.03 8.95
N CYS A 167 -17.35 -1.00 8.33
CA CYS A 167 -17.29 -1.14 6.88
C CYS A 167 -18.70 -1.37 6.32
N MET A 168 -19.44 -2.35 6.87
CA MET A 168 -20.83 -2.63 6.50
C MET A 168 -21.74 -1.41 6.68
N GLY A 169 -21.65 -0.70 7.80
CA GLY A 169 -22.40 0.53 8.04
C GLY A 169 -22.09 1.63 7.03
N THR A 170 -20.82 1.80 6.66
CA THR A 170 -20.40 2.78 5.64
C THR A 170 -20.97 2.45 4.25
N LEU A 171 -20.96 1.16 3.87
CA LEU A 171 -21.57 0.69 2.63
C LEU A 171 -23.10 0.89 2.63
N CYS A 172 -23.79 0.58 3.72
CA CYS A 172 -25.25 0.79 3.84
C CYS A 172 -25.64 2.28 3.81
N ILE A 173 -24.88 3.16 4.49
CA ILE A 173 -25.12 4.62 4.47
C ILE A 173 -24.90 5.18 3.07
N GLY A 174 -23.84 4.74 2.38
CA GLY A 174 -23.60 5.10 0.99
C GLY A 174 -24.72 4.61 0.07
N ALA A 175 -25.09 3.34 0.16
CA ALA A 175 -26.16 2.74 -0.64
C ALA A 175 -27.49 3.49 -0.49
N ALA A 176 -27.88 3.84 0.74
CA ALA A 176 -29.07 4.65 0.98
C ALA A 176 -28.96 6.03 0.29
N ALA A 177 -27.87 6.75 0.48
CA ALA A 177 -27.69 8.08 -0.12
C ALA A 177 -27.63 8.05 -1.66
N PHE A 178 -26.85 7.14 -2.26
CA PHE A 178 -26.73 7.05 -3.72
C PHE A 178 -27.99 6.49 -4.38
N SER A 179 -28.72 5.57 -3.74
CA SER A 179 -30.04 5.13 -4.25
C SER A 179 -31.01 6.31 -4.37
N TYR A 180 -31.03 7.22 -3.38
CA TYR A 180 -31.86 8.42 -3.40
C TYR A 180 -31.38 9.47 -4.41
N PHE A 181 -30.08 9.79 -4.45
CA PHE A 181 -29.58 10.87 -5.30
C PHE A 181 -29.49 10.52 -6.79
N GLU A 182 -29.17 9.27 -7.13
CA GLU A 182 -29.06 8.79 -8.52
C GLU A 182 -30.33 8.06 -8.99
N GLY A 183 -31.27 7.70 -8.10
CA GLY A 183 -32.44 6.90 -8.47
C GLY A 183 -32.09 5.46 -8.84
N TRP A 184 -31.06 4.89 -8.21
CA TRP A 184 -30.69 3.48 -8.35
C TRP A 184 -31.42 2.61 -7.33
N THR A 185 -31.51 1.30 -7.57
CA THR A 185 -31.93 0.36 -6.51
C THR A 185 -30.88 0.35 -5.39
N PHE A 186 -31.30 0.03 -4.15
CA PHE A 186 -30.36 -0.08 -3.03
C PHE A 186 -29.24 -1.08 -3.32
N PHE A 187 -29.53 -2.19 -4.02
CA PHE A 187 -28.52 -3.17 -4.44
C PHE A 187 -27.46 -2.57 -5.37
N HIS A 188 -27.86 -1.87 -6.44
CA HIS A 188 -26.91 -1.22 -7.34
C HIS A 188 -26.11 -0.11 -6.66
N ALA A 189 -26.74 0.65 -5.76
CA ALA A 189 -26.05 1.67 -4.96
C ALA A 189 -25.06 1.05 -3.96
N TYR A 190 -25.39 -0.10 -3.36
CA TYR A 190 -24.48 -0.85 -2.47
C TYR A 190 -23.31 -1.46 -3.23
N TYR A 191 -23.57 -2.07 -4.40
CA TYR A 191 -22.55 -2.56 -5.32
C TYR A 191 -21.60 -1.43 -5.76
N TYR A 192 -22.13 -0.28 -6.18
CA TYR A 192 -21.35 0.91 -6.48
C TYR A 192 -20.45 1.31 -5.30
N CYS A 193 -21.00 1.43 -4.09
CA CYS A 193 -20.23 1.76 -2.89
C CYS A 193 -19.13 0.73 -2.59
N PHE A 194 -19.40 -0.56 -2.78
CA PHE A 194 -18.42 -1.64 -2.59
C PHE A 194 -17.27 -1.51 -3.60
N ILE A 195 -17.57 -1.55 -4.90
CA ILE A 195 -16.60 -1.44 -6.01
C ILE A 195 -15.79 -0.14 -5.95
N THR A 196 -16.39 0.94 -5.44
CA THR A 196 -15.72 2.22 -5.16
C THR A 196 -14.72 2.12 -4.01
N LEU A 197 -15.16 1.66 -2.83
CA LEU A 197 -14.35 1.68 -1.62
C LEU A 197 -13.33 0.52 -1.53
N THR A 198 -13.47 -0.51 -2.37
CA THR A 198 -12.42 -1.53 -2.61
C THR A 198 -11.46 -1.13 -3.75
N THR A 199 -11.57 0.10 -4.28
CA THR A 199 -10.76 0.64 -5.40
C THR A 199 -10.70 -0.29 -6.62
N ILE A 200 -11.83 -0.93 -6.97
CA ILE A 200 -11.98 -1.74 -8.20
C ILE A 200 -12.50 -0.87 -9.34
N GLY A 201 -13.49 -0.02 -9.06
CA GLY A 201 -13.97 1.06 -9.93
C GLY A 201 -14.25 0.67 -11.39
N PHE A 202 -15.08 -0.35 -11.65
CA PHE A 202 -15.39 -0.80 -13.02
C PHE A 202 -15.97 0.29 -13.95
N GLY A 203 -16.66 1.31 -13.41
CA GLY A 203 -17.20 2.42 -14.19
C GLY A 203 -18.58 2.18 -14.79
N ASP A 204 -19.17 1.01 -14.58
CA ASP A 204 -20.54 0.64 -14.92
C ASP A 204 -21.58 1.47 -14.13
N PHE A 205 -21.28 1.74 -12.86
CA PHE A 205 -21.98 2.72 -12.02
C PHE A 205 -21.01 3.82 -11.58
N VAL A 206 -21.35 5.08 -11.88
CA VAL A 206 -20.58 6.27 -11.47
C VAL A 206 -21.54 7.37 -11.03
N ALA A 207 -21.36 7.89 -9.83
CA ALA A 207 -22.15 8.99 -9.29
C ALA A 207 -21.83 10.33 -9.99
N LEU A 208 -22.70 11.33 -9.80
CA LEU A 208 -22.61 12.69 -10.33
C LEU A 208 -22.77 12.82 -11.86
N GLN A 209 -22.83 11.71 -12.61
CA GLN A 209 -22.92 11.72 -14.08
C GLN A 209 -24.28 12.14 -14.63
N LYS A 210 -25.36 12.02 -13.86
CA LYS A 210 -26.72 12.35 -14.32
C LYS A 210 -27.00 13.85 -14.23
N ASN A 211 -27.72 14.39 -15.22
CA ASN A 211 -28.32 15.73 -15.21
C ASN A 211 -27.33 16.88 -14.92
N GLU A 212 -26.07 16.75 -15.35
CA GLU A 212 -24.98 17.71 -15.09
C GLU A 212 -24.75 18.01 -13.60
N ALA A 213 -24.93 17.02 -12.71
CA ALA A 213 -24.85 17.22 -11.26
C ALA A 213 -23.51 17.80 -10.79
N LEU A 214 -22.40 17.50 -11.50
CA LEU A 214 -21.08 18.15 -11.33
C LEU A 214 -21.14 19.69 -11.23
N GLN A 215 -22.05 20.32 -11.99
CA GLN A 215 -22.21 21.78 -12.03
C GLN A 215 -23.45 22.24 -11.26
N LYS A 216 -24.56 21.48 -11.34
CA LYS A 216 -25.88 21.89 -10.84
C LYS A 216 -26.15 21.53 -9.38
N LYS A 217 -25.37 20.64 -8.74
CA LYS A 217 -25.60 20.19 -7.35
C LYS A 217 -24.32 20.21 -6.49
N PRO A 218 -23.69 21.38 -6.22
CA PRO A 218 -22.46 21.44 -5.41
C PRO A 218 -22.50 20.71 -4.04
N PRO A 219 -23.60 20.73 -3.26
CA PRO A 219 -23.66 19.97 -2.01
C PRO A 219 -23.57 18.45 -2.20
N TYR A 220 -24.13 17.91 -3.29
CA TYR A 220 -24.09 16.48 -3.61
C TYR A 220 -22.70 16.07 -4.13
N VAL A 221 -22.04 16.95 -4.89
CA VAL A 221 -20.62 16.80 -5.28
C VAL A 221 -19.73 16.74 -4.04
N ALA A 222 -19.88 17.68 -3.10
CA ALA A 222 -19.12 17.71 -1.85
C ALA A 222 -19.38 16.48 -0.97
N PHE A 223 -20.65 16.08 -0.82
CA PHE A 223 -21.02 14.83 -0.13
C PHE A 223 -20.31 13.61 -0.75
N SER A 224 -20.31 13.50 -2.08
CA SER A 224 -19.74 12.34 -2.78
C SER A 224 -18.21 12.26 -2.60
N PHE A 225 -17.51 13.39 -2.63
CA PHE A 225 -16.06 13.43 -2.37
C PHE A 225 -15.74 13.09 -0.91
N MET A 226 -16.50 13.62 0.05
CA MET A 226 -16.35 13.28 1.46
C MET A 226 -16.66 11.80 1.73
N TYR A 227 -17.70 11.24 1.12
CA TYR A 227 -18.02 9.82 1.24
C TYR A 227 -16.88 8.93 0.75
N ILE A 228 -16.29 9.23 -0.41
CA ILE A 228 -15.16 8.46 -0.95
C ILE A 228 -13.94 8.55 -0.01
N LEU A 229 -13.55 9.75 0.42
CA LEU A 229 -12.36 9.93 1.25
C LEU A 229 -12.52 9.33 2.67
N VAL A 230 -13.68 9.50 3.29
CA VAL A 230 -13.98 8.89 4.61
C VAL A 230 -14.15 7.38 4.47
N GLY A 231 -14.85 6.90 3.44
CA GLY A 231 -15.06 5.48 3.20
C GLY A 231 -13.76 4.71 2.94
N LEU A 232 -12.87 5.27 2.11
CA LEU A 232 -11.52 4.70 1.90
C LEU A 232 -10.69 4.72 3.19
N THR A 233 -10.90 5.71 4.06
CA THR A 233 -10.27 5.73 5.39
C THR A 233 -10.82 4.63 6.30
N VAL A 234 -12.12 4.29 6.21
CA VAL A 234 -12.74 3.17 6.95
C VAL A 234 -12.25 1.81 6.45
N ILE A 235 -12.29 1.56 5.14
CA ILE A 235 -11.77 0.33 4.55
C ILE A 235 -10.26 0.23 4.80
N GLY A 236 -9.51 1.32 4.62
CA GLY A 236 -8.08 1.40 4.92
C GLY A 236 -7.72 1.14 6.39
N ALA A 237 -8.54 1.60 7.34
CA ALA A 237 -8.35 1.28 8.77
C ALA A 237 -8.55 -0.21 9.07
N PHE A 238 -9.59 -0.83 8.48
CA PHE A 238 -9.86 -2.26 8.63
C PHE A 238 -8.80 -3.12 7.94
N LEU A 239 -8.42 -2.77 6.71
CA LEU A 239 -7.32 -3.42 5.99
C LEU A 239 -6.01 -3.28 6.75
N ASN A 240 -5.66 -2.11 7.30
CA ASN A 240 -4.46 -1.96 8.12
C ASN A 240 -4.53 -2.88 9.35
N LEU A 241 -5.66 -2.92 10.07
CA LEU A 241 -5.85 -3.79 11.24
C LEU A 241 -5.64 -5.28 10.93
N VAL A 242 -6.15 -5.76 9.78
CA VAL A 242 -6.09 -7.18 9.39
C VAL A 242 -4.77 -7.52 8.70
N VAL A 243 -4.36 -6.76 7.68
CA VAL A 243 -3.20 -7.05 6.83
C VAL A 243 -1.89 -6.79 7.58
N LEU A 244 -1.79 -5.73 8.40
CA LEU A 244 -0.56 -5.45 9.16
C LEU A 244 -0.20 -6.63 10.07
N ARG A 245 -1.20 -7.29 10.69
CA ARG A 245 -0.99 -8.50 11.50
C ARG A 245 -0.33 -9.63 10.69
N PHE A 246 -0.75 -9.85 9.44
CA PHE A 246 -0.14 -10.88 8.59
C PHE A 246 1.26 -10.48 8.11
N LEU A 247 1.50 -9.20 7.85
CA LEU A 247 2.83 -8.69 7.47
C LEU A 247 3.83 -8.75 8.64
N THR A 248 3.43 -8.34 9.85
CA THR A 248 4.30 -8.40 11.04
C THR A 248 4.55 -9.83 11.49
N MET A 249 3.58 -10.74 11.31
CA MET A 249 3.80 -12.17 11.58
C MET A 249 4.93 -12.74 10.72
N ASN A 250 5.07 -12.30 9.46
CA ASN A 250 6.22 -12.68 8.64
C ASN A 250 7.54 -12.09 9.15
N SER A 251 7.60 -10.80 9.52
CA SER A 251 8.85 -10.20 9.99
C SER A 251 9.28 -10.74 11.36
N GLU A 252 8.34 -11.17 12.21
CA GLU A 252 8.63 -11.95 13.41
C GLU A 252 9.16 -13.36 13.09
N ASP A 253 8.53 -14.10 12.17
CA ASP A 253 9.04 -15.39 11.71
C ASP A 253 10.46 -15.25 11.16
N GLU A 254 10.72 -14.25 10.32
CA GLU A 254 12.04 -13.92 9.78
C GLU A 254 13.09 -13.65 10.85
N ARG A 255 12.71 -12.92 11.92
CA ARG A 255 13.63 -12.63 13.03
C ARG A 255 13.93 -13.88 13.85
N ARG A 256 12.92 -14.71 14.13
CA ARG A 256 13.08 -16.00 14.85
C ARG A 256 13.96 -16.96 14.06
N ASP A 257 13.71 -17.13 12.75
CA ASP A 257 14.53 -17.93 11.84
C ASP A 257 15.99 -17.40 11.78
N ALA A 258 16.22 -16.09 11.91
CA ALA A 258 17.57 -15.51 11.95
C ALA A 258 18.28 -15.73 13.30
N GLU A 259 17.56 -15.55 14.42
CA GLU A 259 18.03 -15.79 15.78
C GLU A 259 18.43 -17.26 15.99
N GLU A 260 17.63 -18.21 15.50
CA GLU A 260 17.92 -19.66 15.53
C GLU A 260 19.15 -20.04 14.68
N ARG A 261 19.26 -19.49 13.46
CA ARG A 261 20.46 -19.69 12.62
C ARG A 261 21.72 -19.11 13.26
N ALA A 262 21.60 -18.04 14.06
CA ALA A 262 22.71 -17.47 14.81
C ALA A 262 23.11 -18.31 16.03
N SER A 263 22.15 -18.88 16.78
CA SER A 263 22.46 -19.77 17.91
C SER A 263 23.10 -21.08 17.45
N LEU A 264 22.59 -21.70 16.38
CA LEU A 264 23.18 -22.91 15.76
C LEU A 264 24.62 -22.67 15.27
N ARG A 265 24.91 -21.49 14.69
CA ARG A 265 26.28 -21.11 14.30
C ARG A 265 27.22 -20.99 15.51
N ARG A 266 26.77 -20.35 16.60
CA ARG A 266 27.55 -20.26 17.85
C ARG A 266 27.81 -21.64 18.45
N ALA A 267 26.79 -22.50 18.52
CA ALA A 267 26.92 -23.86 19.00
C ALA A 267 27.94 -24.66 18.18
N ARG A 268 27.89 -24.60 16.84
CA ARG A 268 28.86 -25.28 15.96
C ARG A 268 30.29 -24.79 16.18
N ASN A 269 30.49 -23.48 16.34
CA ASN A 269 31.82 -22.93 16.60
C ASN A 269 32.34 -23.34 18.00
N ASN A 270 31.51 -23.35 19.04
CA ASN A 270 31.90 -23.80 20.37
C ASN A 270 32.27 -25.29 20.41
N ILE A 271 31.57 -26.14 19.64
CA ILE A 271 31.92 -27.56 19.50
C ILE A 271 33.29 -27.72 18.81
N HIS A 272 33.60 -26.86 17.83
CA HIS A 272 34.89 -26.87 17.13
C HIS A 272 36.04 -26.21 17.94
N LEU A 273 35.73 -25.58 19.08
CA LEU A 273 36.69 -24.90 19.97
C LEU A 273 37.01 -25.67 21.25
N LYS A 274 36.41 -26.84 21.50
CA LYS A 274 36.88 -27.76 22.55
C LYS A 274 38.11 -28.53 22.06
N PRO A 275 39.28 -28.39 22.69
CA PRO A 275 40.41 -29.26 22.41
C PRO A 275 40.10 -30.71 22.82
N LYS A 276 40.74 -31.67 22.15
CA LYS A 276 40.74 -33.08 22.55
C LYS A 276 41.78 -33.28 23.65
N GLU A 277 41.38 -33.08 24.90
CA GLU A 277 42.19 -33.45 26.07
C GLU A 277 42.29 -34.98 26.15
N ASP A 278 43.27 -35.55 25.44
CA ASP A 278 43.55 -36.98 25.48
C ASP A 278 44.08 -37.39 26.85
N SER A 279 43.27 -38.14 27.59
CA SER A 279 43.62 -38.64 28.92
C SER A 279 44.75 -39.67 28.83
N ARG A 280 45.94 -39.33 29.31
CA ARG A 280 47.03 -40.29 29.54
C ARG A 280 47.43 -40.34 31.01
N SER A 281 47.02 -41.43 31.65
CA SER A 281 47.61 -41.89 32.91
C SER A 281 49.08 -42.27 32.72
N GLY A 282 49.91 -42.04 33.74
CA GLY A 282 51.33 -42.38 33.72
C GLY A 282 51.97 -42.22 35.11
N ASN A 283 52.22 -43.33 35.80
CA ASN A 283 52.86 -43.35 37.11
C ASN A 283 54.39 -43.30 37.01
N ALA A 284 55.04 -42.35 37.68
CA ALA A 284 56.40 -42.41 38.24
C ALA A 284 56.77 -41.05 38.88
N ILE A 285 57.66 -40.87 39.86
CA ILE A 285 58.27 -41.71 40.92
C ILE A 285 58.74 -40.70 42.02
N PHE A 286 58.97 -41.15 43.26
CA PHE A 286 59.25 -40.28 44.42
C PHE A 286 60.75 -40.14 44.75
N LEU A 287 61.25 -38.91 45.05
CA LEU A 287 62.46 -38.64 45.85
C LEU A 287 62.46 -37.17 46.39
N PRO A 288 62.95 -36.87 47.62
CA PRO A 288 62.91 -35.51 48.22
C PRO A 288 64.27 -34.87 48.63
N ALA A 289 64.32 -33.53 48.67
CA ALA A 289 65.23 -32.61 49.41
C ALA A 289 64.60 -31.19 49.35
N GLU A 290 64.46 -30.38 50.41
CA GLU A 290 65.46 -29.57 51.16
C GLU A 290 66.22 -28.53 50.30
N ASP A 291 66.40 -27.24 50.68
CA ASP A 291 65.87 -26.40 51.79
C ASP A 291 66.11 -24.88 51.45
N ARG A 292 65.46 -23.94 52.16
CA ARG A 292 65.72 -22.46 52.23
C ARG A 292 65.47 -21.60 50.96
N THR A 293 65.21 -20.28 51.03
CA THR A 293 65.13 -19.33 52.19
C THR A 293 64.14 -18.16 51.97
N SER A 294 63.65 -17.59 53.08
CA SER A 294 63.39 -16.16 53.33
C SER A 294 62.31 -15.35 52.57
N GLN A 295 61.30 -14.98 53.37
CA GLN A 295 60.76 -13.61 53.60
C GLN A 295 60.00 -12.84 52.48
N MET A 296 59.15 -11.84 52.78
CA MET A 296 58.06 -11.66 53.77
C MET A 296 57.53 -10.20 53.68
N ASN A 297 56.20 -10.03 53.82
CA ASN A 297 55.47 -8.79 54.15
C ASN A 297 55.16 -7.67 53.11
N LEU A 298 53.85 -7.33 53.12
CA LEU A 298 53.18 -6.01 53.11
C LEU A 298 52.99 -5.12 51.84
N ILE A 299 51.70 -5.00 51.50
CA ILE A 299 50.88 -3.88 50.97
C ILE A 299 50.90 -2.67 51.97
N PRO A 300 50.57 -1.37 51.66
CA PRO A 300 49.76 -0.75 50.56
C PRO A 300 50.31 0.56 49.90
N LEU A 301 49.42 1.26 49.15
CA LEU A 301 49.32 2.71 48.85
C LEU A 301 49.88 3.20 47.49
N LEU A 302 49.44 4.32 46.90
CA LEU A 302 48.11 4.93 46.61
C LEU A 302 48.36 6.15 45.65
N CYS A 303 47.34 6.63 44.93
CA CYS A 303 47.39 7.75 43.96
C CYS A 303 48.22 7.52 42.67
N GLY A 304 47.88 8.11 41.52
CA GLY A 304 46.68 8.91 41.20
C GLY A 304 46.63 9.32 39.71
N SER A 305 45.44 9.63 39.20
CA SER A 305 45.23 10.10 37.81
C SER A 305 45.51 11.60 37.65
N PRO A 306 45.90 12.06 36.45
CA PRO A 306 44.98 12.94 35.72
C PRO A 306 44.93 12.68 34.19
N VAL A 307 44.19 13.55 33.47
CA VAL A 307 43.87 13.49 32.02
C VAL A 307 44.61 14.65 31.26
N PRO A 308 44.49 14.89 29.93
CA PRO A 308 45.70 14.97 29.07
C PRO A 308 45.91 16.32 28.36
N SER A 309 47.04 16.43 27.62
CA SER A 309 47.29 17.53 26.67
C SER A 309 48.11 17.10 25.44
N HIS A 310 47.86 17.79 24.32
CA HIS A 310 48.58 17.82 23.04
C HIS A 310 49.30 19.19 22.91
N PRO A 311 50.00 19.53 21.80
CA PRO A 311 51.00 18.78 21.00
C PRO A 311 52.26 19.66 20.72
N GLU A 312 53.26 19.17 19.96
CA GLU A 312 54.13 19.96 19.04
C GLU A 312 54.97 19.00 18.14
N THR A 313 55.07 19.16 16.81
CA THR A 313 56.05 19.92 15.97
C THR A 313 57.51 19.42 16.06
N LEU A 314 58.41 19.61 15.07
CA LEU A 314 58.41 20.41 13.82
C LEU A 314 58.46 19.44 12.60
N SER A 315 59.11 19.57 11.42
CA SER A 315 59.94 20.55 10.66
C SER A 315 60.06 20.04 9.20
N CYS A 316 60.44 20.81 8.16
CA CYS A 316 60.48 22.26 7.87
C CYS A 316 60.67 22.46 6.34
N HIS A 317 60.57 23.70 5.85
CA HIS A 317 60.85 24.14 4.46
C HIS A 317 59.85 23.62 3.39
N THR A 318 59.74 24.15 2.16
CA THR A 318 60.38 25.30 1.48
C THR A 318 59.35 26.06 0.61
N ASN A 319 59.76 27.12 -0.09
CA ASN A 319 58.99 27.97 -1.03
C ASN A 319 60.01 28.73 -1.95
N PRO A 320 59.69 29.66 -2.91
CA PRO A 320 58.44 30.44 -3.11
C PRO A 320 58.02 30.73 -4.61
N VAL A 321 57.05 31.66 -4.78
CA VAL A 321 56.80 32.59 -5.92
C VAL A 321 55.72 32.23 -6.99
N SER A 322 54.97 33.27 -7.38
CA SER A 322 53.90 33.42 -8.40
C SER A 322 53.87 34.94 -8.79
N PRO A 323 53.08 35.50 -9.75
CA PRO A 323 52.19 34.96 -10.81
C PRO A 323 52.49 35.53 -12.24
N ARG A 324 51.68 35.21 -13.27
CA ARG A 324 51.40 36.13 -14.42
C ARG A 324 50.19 35.74 -15.30
N CYS A 325 49.69 36.71 -16.08
CA CYS A 325 48.46 36.63 -16.87
C CYS A 325 48.67 36.66 -18.40
N ARG A 326 47.76 36.03 -19.17
CA ARG A 326 47.08 36.51 -20.42
C ARG A 326 46.24 35.33 -21.00
N GLN A 327 45.02 35.48 -21.57
CA GLN A 327 44.63 36.15 -22.84
C GLN A 327 45.40 35.58 -24.06
N ARG A 328 44.84 35.16 -25.21
CA ARG A 328 43.53 35.32 -25.91
C ARG A 328 43.39 34.18 -26.95
N SER A 329 42.29 33.91 -27.68
CA SER A 329 40.81 34.03 -27.52
C SER A 329 40.12 33.82 -28.90
N ARG A 330 38.77 33.69 -28.95
CA ARG A 330 37.88 34.01 -30.13
C ARG A 330 37.88 32.99 -31.31
N LEU A 331 36.88 32.89 -32.22
CA LEU A 331 35.57 33.60 -32.44
C LEU A 331 34.59 32.84 -33.39
N ARG A 332 33.27 32.83 -33.08
CA ARG A 332 32.07 32.82 -34.01
C ARG A 332 31.94 31.68 -35.06
N ARG A 333 30.83 31.47 -35.80
CA ARG A 333 29.44 32.04 -35.90
C ARG A 333 28.44 30.87 -35.69
N LYS A 334 27.16 30.96 -35.30
CA LYS A 334 26.03 31.93 -35.35
C LYS A 334 25.30 32.04 -36.71
N SER A 335 23.97 32.16 -36.61
CA SER A 335 22.92 32.25 -37.65
C SER A 335 22.49 30.90 -38.25
N ILE A 336 21.22 30.69 -38.61
CA ILE A 336 20.02 31.56 -38.46
C ILE A 336 19.15 31.05 -37.32
#